data_AF-A0A4P6YQU5-F1
#
_entry.id   AF-A0A4P6YQU5-F1
#
_cell.length_a   1.000
_cell.length_b   1.000
_cell.length_c   1.000
_cell.angle_alpha   90.00
_cell.angle_beta   90.00
_cell.angle_gamma   90.00
#
_symmetry.space_group_name_H-M   'P 1'
#
loop_
_entity.id
_entity.type
_entity.pdbx_description
1 polymer ?
#
loop_
_entity_poly.entity_id
_entity_poly.type
_entity_poly.pdbx_seq_one_letter_code
_entity_poly.pdbx_strand_id
1 'polypeptide(L)'
;MSSNVGYNLSSLRDKEDDIFDAIYIDVNILPKNPSAEAFSKADTRSYYIEKISVSKNSTTKNVSFDLKTRQLISRLNKNTELLNKDASAMHSTWSAFYLIKEIVQQIRKTFEDNTLYFRGQSHDWDVLPGALRTNVSEDYANKFDDVYKEFSFEYEEIEYFPLKDNGENFEKRTKQIAKLQHYGLMTPLIDISTSPYVGMFFMAYDDNLEIPVFDILLEKADDDSIFQKVEKTHDNIRLKAQSGAFINFEKLLPQTQTQTKEIKKVPRIVIRFVYDQKAYVSAINTTINEIKDLVKNENRPGIQNLALNDLGKIISKLDDVEYSDQVKKDLFEGLKKDLLQKLKEFEYTDKRIFPDLANYADAIKTQYKVDETSDEYLPSWN
;
A
#
# COMPACT_ATOMS: atom_id res chain seq x y z
N MET A 1 -11.15 -28.49 34.61
CA MET A 1 -10.54 -27.24 35.11
C MET A 1 -10.34 -26.35 33.90
N SER A 2 -11.28 -25.44 33.62
CA SER A 2 -11.09 -24.42 32.59
C SER A 2 -10.12 -23.39 33.14
N SER A 3 -8.88 -23.40 32.68
CA SER A 3 -7.98 -22.28 32.91
C SER A 3 -8.68 -21.02 32.42
N ASN A 4 -8.91 -20.08 33.32
CA ASN A 4 -9.46 -18.77 33.02
C ASN A 4 -8.37 -18.01 32.26
N VAL A 5 -8.22 -18.31 30.96
CA VAL A 5 -7.28 -17.60 30.09
C VAL A 5 -7.86 -16.20 29.95
N GLY A 6 -7.25 -15.21 30.60
CA GLY A 6 -7.64 -13.81 30.49
C GLY A 6 -7.38 -13.26 29.09
N TYR A 7 -8.02 -12.14 28.76
CA TYR A 7 -7.75 -11.39 27.52
C TYR A 7 -6.26 -11.07 27.44
N ASN A 8 -5.58 -11.56 26.41
CA ASN A 8 -4.13 -11.41 26.25
C ASN A 8 -3.77 -11.17 24.78
N LEU A 9 -4.11 -9.97 24.30
CA LEU A 9 -3.82 -9.55 22.95
C LEU A 9 -2.31 -9.42 22.71
N SER A 10 -1.55 -8.94 23.69
CA SER A 10 -0.08 -8.71 23.56
C SER A 10 0.68 -9.97 23.14
N SER A 11 0.17 -11.16 23.46
CA SER A 11 0.74 -12.44 23.02
C SER A 11 0.77 -12.67 21.50
N LEU A 12 0.15 -11.78 20.71
CA LEU A 12 0.12 -11.79 19.25
C LEU A 12 1.08 -10.78 18.61
N ARG A 13 1.76 -9.92 19.39
CA ARG A 13 2.59 -8.82 18.87
C ARG A 13 3.71 -9.29 17.93
N ASP A 14 4.38 -10.39 18.28
CA ASP A 14 5.52 -10.91 17.51
C ASP A 14 5.13 -12.11 16.63
N LYS A 15 3.84 -12.24 16.31
CA LYS A 15 3.29 -13.40 15.59
C LYS A 15 2.86 -13.10 14.16
N GLU A 16 3.29 -11.98 13.57
CA GLU A 16 2.95 -11.66 12.18
C GLU A 16 3.33 -12.82 11.24
N ASP A 17 4.57 -13.33 11.37
CA ASP A 17 5.05 -14.46 10.58
C ASP A 17 4.26 -15.74 10.85
N ASP A 18 3.64 -15.90 12.01
CA ASP A 18 2.77 -17.05 12.35
C ASP A 18 1.36 -16.90 11.79
N ILE A 19 0.95 -15.67 11.42
CA ILE A 19 -0.38 -15.35 10.89
C ILE A 19 -0.35 -15.29 9.36
N PHE A 20 0.73 -14.80 8.76
CA PHE A 20 0.81 -14.56 7.31
C PHE A 20 1.88 -15.43 6.65
N ASP A 21 1.56 -15.93 5.47
CA ASP A 21 2.46 -16.66 4.58
C ASP A 21 2.78 -15.76 3.39
N ALA A 22 3.85 -14.97 3.51
CA ALA A 22 4.10 -13.82 2.63
C ALA A 22 5.06 -14.13 1.46
N ILE A 23 4.68 -13.67 0.27
CA ILE A 23 5.57 -13.54 -0.90
C ILE A 23 5.67 -12.07 -1.26
N TYR A 24 6.90 -11.56 -1.34
CA TYR A 24 7.18 -10.18 -1.73
C TYR A 24 7.51 -10.11 -3.22
N ILE A 25 6.88 -9.18 -3.93
CA ILE A 25 7.11 -8.85 -5.33
C ILE A 25 7.71 -7.46 -5.39
N ASP A 26 8.93 -7.37 -5.90
CA ASP A 26 9.65 -6.12 -6.10
C ASP A 26 9.43 -5.63 -7.54
N VAL A 27 8.71 -4.53 -7.68
CA VAL A 27 8.54 -3.78 -8.94
C VAL A 27 9.60 -2.69 -8.96
N ASN A 28 10.63 -2.88 -9.79
CA ASN A 28 11.74 -1.94 -9.87
C ASN A 28 11.37 -0.79 -10.80
N ILE A 29 11.42 0.42 -10.27
CA ILE A 29 11.16 1.64 -11.02
C ILE A 29 12.45 2.44 -11.20
N LEU A 30 12.57 3.09 -12.35
CA LEU A 30 13.70 3.94 -12.70
C LEU A 30 13.20 5.28 -13.27
N PRO A 31 13.97 6.37 -13.11
CA PRO A 31 13.67 7.65 -13.76
C PRO A 31 13.65 7.50 -15.27
N LYS A 32 12.67 8.12 -15.93
CA LYS A 32 12.76 8.29 -17.38
C LYS A 32 13.90 9.23 -17.72
N ASN A 33 14.58 8.96 -18.84
CA ASN A 33 15.67 9.81 -19.29
C ASN A 33 15.09 11.18 -19.74
N PRO A 34 15.61 12.31 -19.22
CA PRO A 34 15.13 13.66 -19.59
C PRO A 34 15.22 13.96 -21.09
N SER A 35 16.08 13.28 -21.86
CA SER A 35 16.13 13.44 -23.32
C SER A 35 14.87 12.95 -24.05
N ALA A 36 14.01 12.16 -23.38
CA ALA A 36 12.78 11.65 -23.94
C ALA A 36 11.54 12.53 -23.66
N GLU A 37 11.61 13.43 -22.69
CA GLU A 37 10.55 14.41 -22.37
C GLU A 37 10.28 15.36 -23.55
N ALA A 38 11.27 15.56 -24.42
CA ALA A 38 11.16 16.41 -25.60
C ALA A 38 10.31 15.81 -26.75
N PHE A 39 10.03 14.50 -26.74
CA PHE A 39 9.48 13.80 -27.90
C PHE A 39 8.14 13.08 -27.69
N SER A 40 7.68 12.91 -26.44
CA SER A 40 6.38 12.29 -26.14
C SER A 40 5.49 13.26 -25.36
N LYS A 41 4.55 13.91 -26.05
CA LYS A 41 3.49 14.72 -25.40
C LYS A 41 2.45 13.87 -24.64
N ALA A 42 2.45 12.54 -24.80
CA ALA A 42 1.37 11.68 -24.34
C ALA A 42 1.63 11.02 -22.97
N ASP A 43 2.89 10.88 -22.55
CA ASP A 43 3.24 10.18 -21.32
C ASP A 43 4.09 11.05 -20.39
N THR A 44 3.41 11.69 -19.44
CA THR A 44 3.97 12.64 -18.47
C THR A 44 4.56 11.99 -17.22
N ARG A 45 4.62 10.65 -17.13
CA ARG A 45 5.14 9.95 -15.95
C ARG A 45 6.65 10.16 -15.83
N SER A 46 7.15 10.49 -14.64
CA SER A 46 8.58 10.65 -14.33
C SER A 46 9.35 9.32 -14.22
N TYR A 47 8.64 8.19 -14.17
CA TYR A 47 9.20 6.86 -13.94
C TYR A 47 8.83 5.88 -15.06
N TYR A 48 9.60 4.81 -15.18
CA TYR A 48 9.23 3.61 -15.92
C TYR A 48 9.49 2.35 -15.07
N ILE A 49 8.80 1.25 -15.41
CA ILE A 49 8.97 -0.04 -14.75
C ILE A 49 10.02 -0.85 -15.50
N GLU A 50 11.15 -1.10 -14.85
CA GLU A 50 12.28 -1.82 -15.44
C GLU A 50 12.01 -3.33 -15.46
N LYS A 51 11.72 -3.89 -14.28
CA LYS A 51 11.60 -5.32 -14.05
C LYS A 51 10.69 -5.62 -12.86
N ILE A 52 10.11 -6.81 -12.87
CA ILE A 52 9.27 -7.34 -11.80
C ILE A 52 9.88 -8.66 -11.34
N SER A 53 10.09 -8.81 -10.03
CA SER A 53 10.74 -10.00 -9.50
C SER A 53 10.14 -10.42 -8.16
N VAL A 54 10.24 -11.71 -7.85
CA VAL A 54 9.92 -12.20 -6.50
C VAL A 54 11.16 -11.98 -5.62
N SER A 55 10.98 -11.27 -4.52
CA SER A 55 12.06 -10.93 -3.59
C SER A 55 12.63 -12.17 -2.93
N LYS A 56 13.94 -12.14 -2.65
CA LYS A 56 14.62 -13.19 -1.88
C LYS A 56 14.15 -13.27 -0.44
N ASN A 57 13.55 -12.20 0.08
CA ASN A 57 13.04 -12.11 1.45
C ASN A 57 11.65 -12.76 1.61
N SER A 58 11.10 -13.39 0.57
CA SER A 58 9.84 -14.14 0.66
C SER A 58 10.01 -15.32 1.63
N THR A 59 9.18 -15.37 2.67
CA THR A 59 9.30 -16.33 3.79
C THR A 59 8.41 -17.56 3.63
N THR A 60 7.67 -17.65 2.51
CA THR A 60 6.67 -18.71 2.35
C THR A 60 7.26 -20.12 2.36
N LYS A 61 6.60 -21.01 3.10
CA LYS A 61 6.89 -22.45 3.10
C LYS A 61 5.90 -23.24 2.23
N ASN A 62 4.87 -22.58 1.71
CA ASN A 62 3.87 -23.22 0.87
C ASN A 62 4.37 -23.31 -0.58
N VAL A 63 4.93 -24.47 -0.92
CA VAL A 63 5.52 -24.75 -2.24
C VAL A 63 4.55 -24.48 -3.40
N SER A 64 3.27 -24.83 -3.24
CA SER A 64 2.26 -24.64 -4.30
C SER A 64 1.94 -23.16 -4.51
N PHE A 65 1.78 -22.41 -3.42
CA PHE A 65 1.57 -20.96 -3.46
C PHE A 65 2.78 -20.23 -4.06
N ASP A 66 3.99 -20.58 -3.64
CA ASP A 66 5.24 -20.02 -4.17
C ASP A 66 5.42 -20.29 -5.67
N LEU A 67 5.28 -21.55 -6.11
CA LEU A 67 5.44 -21.92 -7.51
C LEU A 67 4.44 -21.20 -8.43
N LYS A 68 3.16 -21.17 -8.05
CA LYS A 68 2.11 -20.48 -8.82
C LYS A 68 2.40 -18.99 -8.92
N THR A 69 2.81 -18.36 -7.82
CA THR A 69 3.13 -16.93 -7.78
C THR A 69 4.36 -16.62 -8.63
N ARG A 70 5.45 -17.40 -8.52
CA ARG A 70 6.66 -17.22 -9.34
C ARG A 70 6.38 -17.39 -10.84
N GLN A 71 5.56 -18.37 -11.23
CA GLN A 71 5.17 -18.56 -12.63
C GLN A 71 4.37 -17.37 -13.18
N LEU A 72 3.46 -16.80 -12.38
CA LEU A 72 2.74 -15.59 -12.74
C LEU A 72 3.71 -14.41 -12.94
N ILE A 73 4.62 -14.17 -11.99
CA ILE A 73 5.57 -13.06 -12.06
C ILE A 73 6.56 -13.23 -13.21
N SER A 74 7.02 -14.46 -13.49
CA SER A 74 7.86 -14.74 -14.65
C SER A 74 7.18 -14.37 -15.97
N ARG A 75 5.88 -14.65 -16.12
CA ARG A 75 5.11 -14.25 -17.31
C ARG A 75 4.98 -12.73 -17.42
N LEU A 76 4.68 -12.04 -16.32
CA LEU A 76 4.58 -10.58 -16.31
C LEU A 76 5.92 -9.92 -16.62
N ASN A 77 7.01 -10.41 -16.05
CA ASN A 77 8.34 -9.85 -16.30
C ASN A 77 8.76 -9.99 -17.77
N LYS A 78 8.48 -11.13 -18.42
CA LYS A 78 8.71 -11.29 -19.86
C LYS A 78 7.94 -10.27 -20.69
N ASN A 79 6.68 -10.00 -20.35
CA ASN A 79 5.88 -8.98 -21.03
C ASN A 79 6.48 -7.58 -20.83
N THR A 80 6.93 -7.26 -19.60
CA THR A 80 7.62 -6.00 -19.30
C THR A 80 8.91 -5.85 -20.12
N GLU A 81 9.73 -6.90 -20.22
CA GLU A 81 10.96 -6.88 -21.04
C GLU A 81 10.66 -6.67 -22.53
N LEU A 82 9.58 -7.24 -23.05
CA LEU A 82 9.16 -7.04 -24.45
C LEU A 82 8.72 -5.59 -24.68
N LEU A 83 7.90 -5.03 -23.79
CA LEU A 83 7.48 -3.63 -23.87
C LEU A 83 8.68 -2.66 -23.80
N ASN A 84 9.68 -2.97 -22.99
CA ASN A 84 10.86 -2.14 -22.84
C ASN A 84 11.83 -2.20 -24.05
N LYS A 85 11.75 -3.24 -24.89
CA LYS A 85 12.63 -3.42 -26.07
C LYS A 85 12.12 -2.73 -27.34
N ASP A 86 10.84 -2.38 -27.40
CA ASP A 86 10.25 -1.79 -28.60
C ASP A 86 10.60 -0.29 -28.71
N ALA A 87 11.84 -0.01 -29.12
CA ALA A 87 12.42 1.33 -29.25
C ALA A 87 11.70 2.24 -30.27
N SER A 88 10.82 1.67 -31.11
CA SER A 88 10.04 2.42 -32.11
C SER A 88 8.81 3.12 -31.52
N ALA A 89 8.33 2.65 -30.36
CA ALA A 89 7.28 3.28 -29.57
C ALA A 89 7.90 3.80 -28.29
N MET A 90 8.43 5.02 -28.30
CA MET A 90 8.91 5.69 -27.09
C MET A 90 7.87 5.52 -25.95
N HIS A 91 8.19 4.68 -24.96
CA HIS A 91 7.50 4.52 -23.68
C HIS A 91 6.12 3.81 -23.63
N SER A 92 5.95 2.67 -24.28
CA SER A 92 4.84 1.74 -23.96
C SER A 92 5.06 0.93 -22.67
N THR A 93 5.65 1.54 -21.63
CA THR A 93 5.89 0.87 -20.36
C THR A 93 4.63 0.86 -19.50
N TRP A 94 4.48 -0.18 -18.69
CA TRP A 94 3.43 -0.25 -17.67
C TRP A 94 3.36 1.02 -16.82
N SER A 95 2.14 1.49 -16.50
CA SER A 95 1.93 2.36 -15.34
C SER A 95 1.76 1.50 -14.10
N ALA A 96 2.04 2.05 -12.93
CA ALA A 96 1.79 1.37 -11.66
C ALA A 96 0.34 0.87 -11.58
N PHE A 97 -0.63 1.72 -11.95
CA PHE A 97 -2.05 1.37 -11.98
C PHE A 97 -2.35 0.14 -12.85
N TYR A 98 -1.90 0.15 -14.12
CA TYR A 98 -2.20 -0.95 -15.04
C TYR A 98 -1.43 -2.22 -14.67
N LEU A 99 -0.21 -2.11 -14.14
CA LEU A 99 0.54 -3.26 -13.66
C LEU A 99 -0.16 -3.91 -12.46
N ILE A 100 -0.52 -3.14 -11.43
CA ILE A 100 -1.21 -3.70 -10.25
C ILE A 100 -2.55 -4.32 -10.70
N LYS A 101 -3.29 -3.66 -11.59
CA LYS A 101 -4.53 -4.21 -12.16
C LYS A 101 -4.28 -5.56 -12.85
N GLU A 102 -3.25 -5.68 -13.67
CA GLU A 102 -2.89 -6.93 -14.34
C GLU A 102 -2.48 -8.01 -13.33
N ILE A 103 -1.65 -7.68 -12.34
CA ILE A 103 -1.27 -8.59 -11.25
C ILE A 103 -2.50 -9.12 -10.52
N VAL A 104 -3.41 -8.23 -10.11
CA VAL A 104 -4.66 -8.61 -9.42
C VAL A 104 -5.52 -9.51 -10.31
N GLN A 105 -5.65 -9.22 -11.60
CA GLN A 105 -6.40 -10.07 -12.53
C GLN A 105 -5.79 -11.47 -12.67
N GLN A 106 -4.46 -11.57 -12.78
CA GLN A 106 -3.77 -12.85 -12.88
C GLN A 106 -3.85 -13.65 -11.56
N ILE A 107 -3.78 -12.98 -10.41
CA ILE A 107 -3.95 -13.62 -9.09
C ILE A 107 -5.37 -14.18 -8.96
N ARG A 108 -6.41 -13.39 -9.31
CA ARG A 108 -7.81 -13.87 -9.32
C ARG A 108 -8.00 -15.14 -10.14
N LYS A 109 -7.34 -15.23 -11.31
CA LYS A 109 -7.39 -16.43 -12.17
C LYS A 109 -6.61 -17.60 -11.59
N THR A 110 -5.49 -17.34 -10.91
CA THR A 110 -4.57 -18.38 -10.40
C THR A 110 -5.08 -19.00 -9.09
N PHE A 111 -5.80 -18.20 -8.30
CA PHE A 111 -6.35 -18.54 -6.99
C PHE A 111 -7.86 -18.28 -6.98
N GLU A 112 -8.58 -18.92 -7.90
CA GLU A 112 -10.01 -18.69 -8.12
C GLU A 112 -10.90 -19.06 -6.93
N ASP A 113 -10.46 -20.03 -6.11
CA ASP A 113 -11.15 -20.46 -4.89
C ASP A 113 -10.97 -19.48 -3.71
N ASN A 114 -10.19 -18.41 -3.89
CA ASN A 114 -9.88 -17.45 -2.84
C ASN A 114 -10.67 -16.15 -3.00
N THR A 115 -11.21 -15.66 -1.88
CA THR A 115 -11.64 -14.26 -1.80
C THR A 115 -10.41 -13.38 -1.61
N LEU A 116 -10.29 -12.33 -2.42
CA LEU A 116 -9.17 -11.39 -2.32
C LEU A 116 -9.55 -10.16 -1.51
N TYR A 117 -8.68 -9.78 -0.59
CA TYR A 117 -8.70 -8.49 0.09
C TYR A 117 -7.43 -7.71 -0.20
N PHE A 118 -7.53 -6.40 -0.11
CA PHE A 118 -6.52 -5.46 -0.52
C PHE A 118 -6.25 -4.47 0.60
N ARG A 119 -4.98 -4.18 0.84
CA ARG A 119 -4.55 -3.11 1.75
C ARG A 119 -3.44 -2.33 1.09
N GLY A 120 -3.60 -1.01 1.03
CA GLY A 120 -2.53 -0.12 0.60
C GLY A 120 -1.86 0.50 1.79
N GLN A 121 -0.55 0.66 1.71
CA GLN A 121 0.25 1.33 2.71
C GLN A 121 1.22 2.27 2.00
N SER A 122 1.31 3.51 2.47
CA SER A 122 2.27 4.49 1.96
C SER A 122 3.72 4.18 2.37
N HIS A 123 3.87 3.22 3.30
CA HIS A 123 5.13 2.67 3.81
C HIS A 123 4.97 1.17 4.08
N ASP A 124 6.09 0.42 4.13
CA ASP A 124 6.15 -1.00 4.48
C ASP A 124 6.00 -1.22 6.00
N TRP A 125 4.83 -0.85 6.57
CA TRP A 125 4.54 -1.12 7.98
C TRP A 125 4.15 -2.58 8.20
N ASP A 126 4.50 -3.08 9.39
CA ASP A 126 4.05 -4.36 9.93
C ASP A 126 2.53 -4.51 9.82
N VAL A 127 2.06 -5.73 9.57
CA VAL A 127 0.63 -6.06 9.54
C VAL A 127 0.15 -6.34 10.96
N LEU A 128 0.28 -5.31 11.80
CA LEU A 128 -0.18 -5.30 13.18
C LEU A 128 -1.30 -4.27 13.37
N PRO A 129 -2.36 -4.63 14.11
CA PRO A 129 -3.42 -3.71 14.46
C PRO A 129 -2.91 -2.63 15.41
N GLY A 130 -3.63 -1.51 15.50
CA GLY A 130 -3.24 -0.35 16.31
C GLY A 130 -2.89 -0.74 17.76
N ALA A 131 -3.71 -1.58 18.39
CA ALA A 131 -3.51 -2.05 19.77
C ALA A 131 -2.20 -2.84 19.99
N LEU A 132 -1.59 -3.37 18.92
CA LEU A 132 -0.40 -4.23 19.00
C LEU A 132 0.88 -3.56 18.51
N ARG A 133 0.82 -2.33 17.99
CA ARG A 133 2.00 -1.62 17.52
C ARG A 133 3.05 -1.45 18.62
N THR A 134 4.31 -1.34 18.21
CA THR A 134 5.48 -1.26 19.09
C THR A 134 5.47 -0.04 20.01
N ASN A 135 4.79 1.03 19.61
CA ASN A 135 4.64 2.25 20.41
C ASN A 135 3.45 2.20 21.40
N VAL A 136 2.76 1.07 21.52
CA VAL A 136 1.64 0.86 22.44
C VAL A 136 2.08 0.00 23.62
N SER A 137 1.66 0.33 24.84
CA SER A 137 2.01 -0.48 26.01
C SER A 137 1.33 -1.85 25.97
N GLU A 138 2.03 -2.89 26.46
CA GLU A 138 1.42 -4.22 26.62
C GLU A 138 0.21 -4.18 27.56
N ASP A 139 0.25 -3.30 28.56
CA ASP A 139 -0.87 -3.05 29.48
C ASP A 139 -2.12 -2.59 28.73
N TYR A 140 -1.99 -1.67 27.76
CA TYR A 140 -3.12 -1.24 26.94
C TYR A 140 -3.65 -2.41 26.11
N ALA A 141 -2.76 -3.14 25.43
CA ALA A 141 -3.13 -4.29 24.61
C ALA A 141 -3.89 -5.34 25.43
N ASN A 142 -3.47 -5.63 26.66
CA ASN A 142 -4.11 -6.64 27.51
C ASN A 142 -5.36 -6.13 28.24
N LYS A 143 -5.54 -4.81 28.34
CA LYS A 143 -6.74 -4.18 28.92
C LYS A 143 -7.72 -3.65 27.88
N PHE A 144 -7.50 -3.94 26.58
CA PHE A 144 -8.35 -3.40 25.53
C PHE A 144 -9.84 -3.72 25.73
N ASP A 145 -10.20 -4.92 26.23
CA ASP A 145 -11.60 -5.25 26.53
C ASP A 145 -12.20 -4.36 27.64
N ASP A 146 -11.42 -4.04 28.68
CA ASP A 146 -11.84 -3.14 29.75
C ASP A 146 -12.00 -1.71 29.23
N VAL A 147 -11.07 -1.24 28.39
CA VAL A 147 -11.16 0.07 27.72
C VAL A 147 -12.41 0.13 26.85
N TYR A 148 -12.65 -0.87 26.01
CA TYR A 148 -13.86 -0.95 25.18
C TYR A 148 -15.13 -0.91 26.05
N LYS A 149 -15.14 -1.63 27.16
CA LYS A 149 -16.25 -1.61 28.11
C LYS A 149 -16.46 -0.23 28.73
N GLU A 150 -15.39 0.47 29.11
CA GLU A 150 -15.43 1.83 29.64
C GLU A 150 -16.07 2.81 28.63
N PHE A 151 -15.64 2.77 27.36
CA PHE A 151 -16.26 3.56 26.29
C PHE A 151 -17.77 3.33 26.17
N SER A 152 -18.25 2.11 26.38
CA SER A 152 -19.70 1.82 26.32
C SER A 152 -20.50 2.39 27.50
N PHE A 153 -19.84 2.67 28.63
CA PHE A 153 -20.49 3.32 29.77
C PHE A 153 -20.50 4.83 29.63
N GLU A 154 -19.49 5.40 28.97
CA GLU A 154 -19.36 6.85 28.78
C GLU A 154 -20.14 7.37 27.57
N TYR A 155 -20.26 6.57 26.50
CA TYR A 155 -20.82 7.00 25.22
C TYR A 155 -21.97 6.10 24.77
N GLU A 156 -23.19 6.65 24.73
CA GLU A 156 -24.43 5.93 24.36
C GLU A 156 -24.40 5.32 22.95
N GLU A 157 -23.54 5.82 22.06
CA GLU A 157 -23.38 5.35 20.68
C GLU A 157 -22.62 4.02 20.56
N ILE A 158 -21.97 3.60 21.65
CA ILE A 158 -21.10 2.43 21.73
C ILE A 158 -21.76 1.41 22.66
N GLU A 159 -22.13 0.26 22.09
CA GLU A 159 -22.62 -0.87 22.87
C GLU A 159 -21.48 -1.83 23.19
N TYR A 160 -21.43 -2.37 24.42
CA TYR A 160 -20.45 -3.41 24.79
C TYR A 160 -20.99 -4.82 24.56
N PHE A 161 -20.22 -5.59 23.78
CA PHE A 161 -20.43 -7.03 23.59
C PHE A 161 -19.20 -7.77 24.10
N PRO A 162 -19.31 -8.64 25.12
CA PRO A 162 -18.16 -9.34 25.68
C PRO A 162 -17.51 -10.29 24.66
N LEU A 163 -16.21 -10.52 24.81
CA LEU A 163 -15.48 -11.50 24.00
C LEU A 163 -15.92 -12.93 24.38
N LYS A 164 -16.88 -13.49 23.62
CA LYS A 164 -17.38 -14.87 23.78
C LYS A 164 -17.76 -15.42 22.43
N ASP A 165 -17.19 -16.58 22.05
CA ASP A 165 -17.47 -17.42 20.87
C ASP A 165 -17.66 -16.69 19.51
N ASN A 166 -17.31 -17.31 18.38
CA ASN A 166 -17.41 -16.71 17.04
C ASN A 166 -18.86 -16.68 16.48
N GLY A 167 -19.81 -16.11 17.21
CA GLY A 167 -21.23 -16.01 16.82
C GLY A 167 -21.73 -14.58 16.52
N GLU A 168 -23.05 -14.40 16.48
CA GLU A 168 -23.71 -13.11 16.18
C GLU A 168 -23.25 -11.96 17.09
N ASN A 169 -22.99 -12.26 18.38
CA ASN A 169 -22.45 -11.26 19.32
C ASN A 169 -21.03 -10.80 18.95
N PHE A 170 -20.23 -11.65 18.33
CA PHE A 170 -18.88 -11.31 17.89
C PHE A 170 -18.89 -10.38 16.67
N GLU A 171 -19.88 -10.54 15.78
CA GLU A 171 -20.12 -9.60 14.69
C GLU A 171 -20.54 -8.22 15.19
N LYS A 172 -21.46 -8.18 16.17
CA LYS A 172 -21.86 -6.95 16.84
C LYS A 172 -20.69 -6.28 17.55
N ARG A 173 -19.88 -7.06 18.30
CA ARG A 173 -18.63 -6.59 18.91
C ARG A 173 -17.71 -5.92 17.89
N THR A 174 -17.47 -6.59 16.77
CA THR A 174 -16.57 -6.08 15.71
C THR A 174 -17.10 -4.78 15.10
N LYS A 175 -18.43 -4.67 14.89
CA LYS A 175 -19.06 -3.42 14.47
C LYS A 175 -18.77 -2.26 15.43
N GLN A 176 -18.86 -2.49 16.74
CA GLN A 176 -18.63 -1.44 17.74
C GLN A 176 -17.13 -1.08 17.85
N ILE A 177 -16.24 -2.06 17.77
CA ILE A 177 -14.79 -1.82 17.72
C ILE A 177 -14.42 -1.04 16.44
N ALA A 178 -15.02 -1.35 15.30
CA ALA A 178 -14.80 -0.60 14.06
C ALA A 178 -15.23 0.87 14.17
N LYS A 179 -16.32 1.17 14.90
CA LYS A 179 -16.70 2.56 15.22
C LYS A 179 -15.63 3.25 16.07
N LEU A 180 -15.12 2.57 17.10
CA LEU A 180 -14.06 3.13 17.95
C LEU A 180 -12.77 3.41 17.16
N GLN A 181 -12.40 2.53 16.23
CA GLN A 181 -11.28 2.74 15.32
C GLN A 181 -11.49 3.97 14.42
N HIS A 182 -12.71 4.19 13.94
CA HIS A 182 -13.06 5.39 13.19
C HIS A 182 -12.86 6.67 14.03
N TYR A 183 -13.16 6.61 15.33
CA TYR A 183 -12.88 7.69 16.28
C TYR A 183 -11.40 7.78 16.70
N GLY A 184 -10.52 6.94 16.16
CA GLY A 184 -9.07 7.00 16.38
C GLY A 184 -8.56 6.11 17.52
N LEU A 185 -9.42 5.26 18.11
CA LEU A 185 -8.97 4.30 19.12
C LEU A 185 -8.03 3.26 18.48
N MET A 186 -6.97 2.89 19.19
CA MET A 186 -6.04 1.84 18.76
C MET A 186 -6.68 0.47 18.99
N THR A 187 -7.33 -0.08 17.97
CA THR A 187 -8.12 -1.32 18.08
C THR A 187 -7.33 -2.57 17.70
N PRO A 188 -7.85 -3.79 17.97
CA PRO A 188 -7.32 -5.06 17.49
C PRO A 188 -7.66 -5.40 16.03
N LEU A 189 -8.19 -4.44 15.26
CA LEU A 189 -8.59 -4.65 13.87
C LEU A 189 -7.57 -4.03 12.91
N ILE A 190 -7.42 -4.64 11.73
CA ILE A 190 -6.70 -4.05 10.59
C ILE A 190 -7.70 -3.79 9.47
N ASP A 191 -7.73 -2.56 8.98
CA ASP A 191 -8.53 -2.17 7.82
C ASP A 191 -8.02 -2.84 6.54
N ILE A 192 -8.92 -3.52 5.84
CA ILE A 192 -8.70 -4.09 4.52
C ILE A 192 -9.91 -3.79 3.63
N SER A 193 -9.74 -3.88 2.31
CA SER A 193 -10.81 -3.61 1.35
C SER A 193 -11.05 -4.81 0.44
N THR A 194 -12.30 -4.99 0.03
CA THR A 194 -12.65 -5.90 -1.06
C THR A 194 -12.43 -5.26 -2.45
N SER A 195 -12.10 -3.97 -2.51
CA SER A 195 -11.80 -3.23 -3.74
C SER A 195 -10.28 -3.01 -3.90
N PRO A 196 -9.67 -3.46 -5.01
CA PRO A 196 -8.26 -3.20 -5.27
C PRO A 196 -7.99 -1.70 -5.48
N TYR A 197 -8.96 -0.94 -5.96
CA TYR A 197 -8.82 0.50 -6.18
C TYR A 197 -8.75 1.28 -4.86
N VAL A 198 -9.48 0.84 -3.83
CA VAL A 198 -9.38 1.42 -2.50
C VAL A 198 -8.01 1.12 -1.89
N GLY A 199 -7.51 -0.11 -2.05
CA GLY A 199 -6.13 -0.43 -1.64
C GLY A 199 -5.10 0.42 -2.39
N MET A 200 -5.23 0.59 -3.70
CA MET A 200 -4.32 1.46 -4.48
C MET A 200 -4.40 2.91 -3.98
N PHE A 201 -5.60 3.40 -3.66
CA PHE A 201 -5.78 4.73 -3.10
C PHE A 201 -4.98 4.91 -1.81
N PHE A 202 -5.13 4.01 -0.83
CA PHE A 202 -4.40 4.11 0.44
C PHE A 202 -2.88 3.92 0.30
N MET A 203 -2.40 3.21 -0.74
CA MET A 203 -0.97 3.14 -1.05
C MET A 203 -0.40 4.50 -1.47
N ALA A 204 -1.21 5.34 -2.13
CA ALA A 204 -0.76 6.60 -2.70
C ALA A 204 -1.25 7.87 -2.00
N TYR A 205 -2.25 7.77 -1.11
CA TYR A 205 -2.96 8.90 -0.53
C TYR A 205 -2.10 9.74 0.43
N ASP A 206 -1.19 9.11 1.15
CA ASP A 206 -0.35 9.76 2.18
C ASP A 206 0.98 10.26 1.56
N ASP A 207 1.44 11.43 2.01
CA ASP A 207 2.62 12.15 1.52
C ASP A 207 3.96 11.51 1.90
N ASN A 208 3.97 10.40 2.65
CA ASN A 208 5.19 9.68 3.01
C ASN A 208 5.94 9.24 1.74
N LEU A 209 7.23 9.60 1.61
CA LEU A 209 8.05 9.29 0.43
C LEU A 209 8.92 8.04 0.62
N GLU A 210 8.45 7.07 1.38
CA GLU A 210 9.04 5.75 1.53
C GLU A 210 8.41 4.75 0.56
N ILE A 211 8.80 3.47 0.66
CA ILE A 211 8.41 2.41 -0.28
C ILE A 211 6.89 2.22 -0.24
N PRO A 212 6.16 2.49 -1.34
CA PRO A 212 4.73 2.22 -1.40
C PRO A 212 4.47 0.72 -1.49
N VAL A 213 3.52 0.23 -0.69
CA VAL A 213 3.19 -1.19 -0.57
C VAL A 213 1.72 -1.46 -0.85
N PHE A 214 1.46 -2.53 -1.62
CA PHE A 214 0.12 -3.03 -1.91
C PHE A 214 0.01 -4.51 -1.56
N ASP A 215 -0.75 -4.80 -0.52
CA ASP A 215 -1.03 -6.14 -0.03
C ASP A 215 -2.24 -6.74 -0.73
N ILE A 216 -2.10 -8.01 -1.11
CA ILE A 216 -3.18 -8.86 -1.59
C ILE A 216 -3.26 -10.07 -0.65
N LEU A 217 -4.33 -10.13 0.12
CA LEU A 217 -4.59 -11.21 1.07
C LEU A 217 -5.58 -12.20 0.46
N LEU A 218 -5.27 -13.49 0.57
CA LEU A 218 -6.06 -14.57 0.00
C LEU A 218 -6.81 -15.30 1.11
N GLU A 219 -8.09 -15.00 1.28
CA GLU A 219 -8.97 -15.75 2.18
C GLU A 219 -9.47 -17.01 1.46
N LYS A 220 -9.30 -18.19 2.08
CA LYS A 220 -10.06 -19.39 1.67
C LYS A 220 -11.39 -19.38 2.42
N ALA A 221 -12.46 -19.84 1.78
CA ALA A 221 -13.73 -20.05 2.45
C ALA A 221 -13.55 -21.14 3.54
N ASP A 222 -13.42 -20.69 4.79
CA ASP A 222 -13.28 -21.52 5.99
C ASP A 222 -14.03 -20.81 7.13
N ASP A 223 -14.69 -21.59 7.99
CA ASP A 223 -15.54 -21.05 9.07
C ASP A 223 -14.70 -20.34 10.15
N ASP A 224 -13.41 -20.68 10.25
CA ASP A 224 -12.45 -20.13 11.23
C ASP A 224 -11.66 -18.91 10.67
N SER A 225 -12.17 -18.26 9.63
CA SER A 225 -11.49 -17.11 9.01
C SER A 225 -11.31 -15.94 9.98
N ILE A 226 -10.08 -15.39 10.04
CA ILE A 226 -9.78 -14.15 10.77
C ILE A 226 -10.32 -12.89 10.07
N PHE A 227 -10.77 -13.04 8.83
CA PHE A 227 -11.39 -11.96 8.08
C PHE A 227 -12.82 -11.74 8.58
N GLN A 228 -13.25 -10.49 8.53
CA GLN A 228 -14.58 -10.12 8.97
C GLN A 228 -15.15 -9.04 8.06
N LYS A 229 -16.23 -9.40 7.37
CA LYS A 229 -17.05 -8.44 6.63
C LYS A 229 -17.99 -7.80 7.62
N VAL A 230 -18.07 -6.48 7.59
CA VAL A 230 -19.06 -5.74 8.37
C VAL A 230 -20.19 -5.32 7.45
N GLU A 231 -21.42 -5.51 7.92
CA GLU A 231 -22.61 -5.07 7.21
C GLU A 231 -22.55 -3.56 6.95
N LYS A 232 -22.80 -3.17 5.70
CA LYS A 232 -22.73 -1.78 5.23
C LYS A 232 -24.08 -1.13 5.43
N THR A 233 -24.28 -0.49 6.59
CA THR A 233 -25.49 0.25 6.93
C THR A 233 -25.36 1.74 6.56
N HIS A 234 -26.41 2.53 6.78
CA HIS A 234 -26.33 3.99 6.61
C HIS A 234 -25.48 4.66 7.68
N ASP A 235 -25.28 4.02 8.83
CA ASP A 235 -24.54 4.57 9.96
C ASP A 235 -23.02 4.36 9.83
N ASN A 236 -22.55 3.59 8.83
CA ASN A 236 -21.13 3.35 8.57
C ASN A 236 -20.74 3.69 7.12
N ILE A 237 -21.14 4.88 6.65
CA ILE A 237 -20.89 5.38 5.30
C ILE A 237 -19.44 5.23 4.83
N ARG A 238 -18.45 5.44 5.73
CA ARG A 238 -17.02 5.25 5.42
C ARG A 238 -16.69 3.80 5.06
N LEU A 239 -17.15 2.82 5.84
CA LEU A 239 -16.93 1.40 5.56
C LEU A 239 -17.60 0.98 4.24
N LYS A 240 -18.78 1.54 3.95
CA LYS A 240 -19.45 1.32 2.67
C LYS A 240 -18.63 1.86 1.50
N ALA A 241 -18.18 3.11 1.58
CA ALA A 241 -17.37 3.77 0.57
C ALA A 241 -16.05 3.03 0.30
N GLN A 242 -15.39 2.58 1.35
CA GLN A 242 -14.09 1.89 1.28
C GLN A 242 -14.24 0.41 0.93
N SER A 243 -15.46 -0.10 0.78
CA SER A 243 -15.73 -1.53 0.63
C SER A 243 -15.02 -2.35 1.71
N GLY A 244 -15.05 -1.82 2.94
CA GLY A 244 -14.23 -2.23 4.07
C GLY A 244 -14.58 -3.61 4.59
N ALA A 245 -13.53 -4.28 5.06
CA ALA A 245 -13.53 -5.49 5.86
C ALA A 245 -12.37 -5.39 6.85
N PHE A 246 -12.26 -6.35 7.75
CA PHE A 246 -11.22 -6.34 8.79
C PHE A 246 -10.49 -7.67 8.86
N ILE A 247 -9.20 -7.60 9.22
CA ILE A 247 -8.52 -8.71 9.89
C ILE A 247 -8.73 -8.49 11.39
N ASN A 248 -9.45 -9.39 12.05
CA ASN A 248 -9.76 -9.26 13.46
C ASN A 248 -8.84 -10.15 14.32
N PHE A 249 -7.86 -9.53 14.99
CA PHE A 249 -6.90 -10.27 15.82
C PHE A 249 -7.55 -10.87 17.08
N GLU A 250 -8.73 -10.40 17.50
CA GLU A 250 -9.44 -11.04 18.61
C GLU A 250 -9.87 -12.47 18.27
N LYS A 251 -10.06 -12.81 16.99
CA LYS A 251 -10.38 -14.19 16.56
C LYS A 251 -9.22 -15.17 16.77
N LEU A 252 -7.99 -14.66 16.90
CA LEU A 252 -6.80 -15.46 17.17
C LEU A 252 -6.62 -15.78 18.65
N LEU A 253 -7.45 -15.18 19.52
CA LEU A 253 -7.35 -15.39 20.95
C LEU A 253 -7.93 -16.75 21.36
N PRO A 254 -7.40 -17.42 22.41
CA PRO A 254 -7.91 -18.72 22.85
C PRO A 254 -9.41 -18.73 23.20
N GLN A 255 -9.97 -17.60 23.63
CA GLN A 255 -11.38 -17.46 24.03
C GLN A 255 -12.35 -17.50 22.85
N THR A 256 -11.86 -17.28 21.63
CA THR A 256 -12.68 -17.26 20.41
C THR A 256 -12.48 -18.50 19.55
N GLN A 257 -11.45 -19.31 19.85
CA GLN A 257 -11.16 -20.54 19.11
C GLN A 257 -12.07 -21.67 19.58
N THR A 258 -12.93 -22.15 18.68
CA THR A 258 -13.88 -23.24 18.96
C THR A 258 -13.20 -24.61 19.08
N GLN A 259 -11.96 -24.74 18.58
CA GLN A 259 -11.12 -25.94 18.63
C GLN A 259 -9.65 -25.55 18.78
N THR A 260 -8.82 -26.43 19.35
CA THR A 260 -7.35 -26.32 19.40
C THR A 260 -6.71 -26.53 18.03
N LYS A 261 -7.22 -25.86 17.00
CA LYS A 261 -6.69 -25.94 15.64
C LYS A 261 -5.51 -24.99 15.52
N GLU A 262 -4.47 -25.48 14.86
CA GLU A 262 -3.35 -24.65 14.41
C GLU A 262 -3.88 -23.54 13.49
N ILE A 263 -3.52 -22.29 13.78
CA ILE A 263 -3.91 -21.13 12.97
C ILE A 263 -3.32 -21.34 11.57
N LYS A 264 -4.18 -21.49 10.56
CA LYS A 264 -3.72 -21.56 9.16
C LYS A 264 -3.23 -20.19 8.75
N LYS A 265 -1.97 -20.11 8.33
CA LYS A 265 -1.40 -18.87 7.80
C LYS A 265 -2.20 -18.38 6.60
N VAL A 266 -2.45 -17.08 6.57
CA VAL A 266 -3.11 -16.39 5.47
C VAL A 266 -2.09 -16.15 4.36
N PRO A 267 -2.28 -16.72 3.15
CA PRO A 267 -1.41 -16.40 2.02
C PRO A 267 -1.52 -14.92 1.67
N ARG A 268 -0.38 -14.26 1.59
CA ARG A 268 -0.25 -12.82 1.38
C ARG A 268 0.76 -12.55 0.26
N ILE A 269 0.35 -11.77 -0.73
CA ILE A 269 1.23 -11.28 -1.79
C ILE A 269 1.44 -9.79 -1.56
N VAL A 270 2.69 -9.37 -1.43
CA VAL A 270 3.08 -7.99 -1.11
C VAL A 270 3.76 -7.38 -2.31
N ILE A 271 3.15 -6.39 -2.96
CA ILE A 271 3.76 -5.66 -4.07
C ILE A 271 4.47 -4.42 -3.52
N ARG A 272 5.75 -4.27 -3.81
CA ARG A 272 6.58 -3.13 -3.38
C ARG A 272 7.17 -2.42 -4.58
N PHE A 273 7.02 -1.10 -4.63
CA PHE A 273 7.68 -0.28 -5.64
C PHE A 273 9.04 0.15 -5.12
N VAL A 274 10.11 -0.42 -5.70
CA VAL A 274 11.48 -0.24 -5.22
C VAL A 274 12.32 0.50 -6.25
N TYR A 275 13.26 1.30 -5.76
CA TYR A 275 14.26 1.98 -6.57
C TYR A 275 15.63 1.34 -6.30
N ASP A 276 16.24 0.78 -7.35
CA ASP A 276 17.58 0.21 -7.31
C ASP A 276 18.58 1.24 -7.85
N GLN A 277 19.15 2.02 -6.93
CA GLN A 277 20.16 3.04 -7.26
C GLN A 277 21.34 2.44 -8.03
N LYS A 278 21.79 1.22 -7.67
CA LYS A 278 22.94 0.60 -8.35
C LYS A 278 22.60 0.27 -9.80
N ALA A 279 21.40 -0.25 -10.04
CA ALA A 279 20.90 -0.48 -11.40
C ALA A 279 20.80 0.84 -12.18
N TYR A 280 20.27 1.91 -11.57
CA TYR A 280 20.15 3.22 -12.21
C TYR A 280 21.53 3.80 -12.60
N VAL A 281 22.47 3.83 -11.67
CA VAL A 281 23.84 4.32 -11.90
C VAL A 281 24.52 3.48 -12.99
N SER A 282 24.32 2.16 -13.00
CA SER A 282 24.85 1.28 -14.05
C SER A 282 24.24 1.58 -15.43
N ALA A 283 22.93 1.83 -15.49
CA ALA A 283 22.24 2.17 -16.73
C ALA A 283 22.76 3.51 -17.29
N ILE A 284 22.88 4.53 -16.43
CA ILE A 284 23.43 5.82 -16.87
C ILE A 284 24.89 5.70 -17.29
N ASN A 285 25.72 4.96 -16.56
CA ASN A 285 27.11 4.76 -16.97
C ASN A 285 27.25 4.10 -18.34
N THR A 286 26.31 3.20 -18.69
CA THR A 286 26.24 2.59 -20.02
C THR A 286 25.93 3.66 -21.08
N THR A 287 24.88 4.47 -20.86
CA THR A 287 24.53 5.58 -21.77
C THR A 287 25.66 6.61 -21.89
N ILE A 288 26.36 6.93 -20.79
CA ILE A 288 27.52 7.82 -20.80
C ILE A 288 28.63 7.26 -21.69
N ASN A 289 28.90 5.96 -21.62
CA ASN A 289 29.92 5.32 -22.45
C ASN A 289 29.52 5.33 -23.94
N GLU A 290 28.26 5.06 -24.25
CA GLU A 290 27.73 5.17 -25.61
C GLU A 290 27.88 6.59 -26.16
N ILE A 291 27.53 7.62 -25.37
CA ILE A 291 27.70 9.02 -25.77
C ILE A 291 29.18 9.35 -25.95
N LYS A 292 30.06 8.91 -25.04
CA LYS A 292 31.51 9.11 -25.18
C LYS A 292 32.03 8.52 -26.49
N ASP A 293 31.56 7.34 -26.87
CA ASP A 293 31.96 6.71 -28.13
C ASP A 293 31.40 7.45 -29.36
N LEU A 294 30.18 7.98 -29.30
CA LEU A 294 29.64 8.86 -30.34
C LEU A 294 30.44 10.17 -30.46
N VAL A 295 30.78 10.80 -29.34
CA VAL A 295 31.54 12.04 -29.28
C VAL A 295 32.95 11.86 -29.83
N LYS A 296 33.61 10.72 -29.60
CA LYS A 296 34.92 10.39 -30.22
C LYS A 296 34.87 10.40 -31.75
N ASN A 297 33.71 10.09 -32.33
CA ASN A 297 33.49 10.08 -33.78
C ASN A 297 32.97 11.43 -34.34
N GLU A 298 32.77 12.45 -33.49
CA GLU A 298 32.32 13.78 -33.90
C GLU A 298 33.52 14.65 -34.33
N ASN A 299 33.48 15.24 -35.52
CA ASN A 299 34.64 15.97 -36.08
C ASN A 299 34.68 17.46 -35.67
N ARG A 300 33.71 17.95 -34.91
CA ARG A 300 33.61 19.36 -34.48
C ARG A 300 34.08 19.53 -33.02
N PRO A 301 35.27 20.12 -32.76
CA PRO A 301 35.85 20.20 -31.41
C PRO A 301 34.99 20.98 -30.40
N GLY A 302 34.26 22.00 -30.87
CA GLY A 302 33.35 22.79 -30.01
C GLY A 302 32.19 21.95 -29.45
N ILE A 303 31.64 21.05 -30.27
CA ILE A 303 30.56 20.15 -29.86
C ILE A 303 31.08 19.07 -28.92
N GLN A 304 32.28 18.53 -29.19
CA GLN A 304 32.91 17.54 -28.32
C GLN A 304 33.16 18.09 -26.90
N ASN A 305 33.73 19.29 -26.79
CA ASN A 305 34.03 19.89 -25.48
C ASN A 305 32.77 20.21 -24.68
N LEU A 306 31.70 20.68 -25.33
CA LEU A 306 30.40 20.91 -24.69
C LEU A 306 29.81 19.60 -24.15
N ALA A 307 29.75 18.56 -24.99
CA ALA A 307 29.20 17.26 -24.60
C ALA A 307 29.98 16.60 -23.45
N LEU A 308 31.33 16.66 -23.48
CA LEU A 308 32.17 16.11 -22.42
C LEU A 308 32.00 16.86 -21.08
N ASN A 309 31.85 18.20 -21.13
CA ASN A 309 31.60 18.99 -19.93
C ASN A 309 30.24 18.66 -19.29
N ASP A 310 29.18 18.50 -20.10
CA ASP A 310 27.87 18.16 -19.57
C ASP A 310 27.81 16.72 -19.04
N LEU A 311 28.50 15.77 -19.69
CA LEU A 311 28.72 14.42 -19.14
C LEU A 311 29.44 14.46 -17.79
N GLY A 312 30.48 15.28 -17.65
CA GLY A 312 31.22 15.45 -16.39
C GLY A 312 30.33 15.92 -15.24
N LYS A 313 29.39 16.84 -15.50
CA LYS A 313 28.41 17.31 -14.52
C LYS A 313 27.39 16.24 -14.12
N ILE A 314 26.98 15.39 -15.06
CA ILE A 314 26.07 14.28 -14.77
C ILE A 314 26.77 13.25 -13.86
N ILE A 315 28.00 12.85 -14.22
CA ILE A 315 28.80 11.91 -13.44
C ILE A 315 28.97 12.40 -12.00
N SER A 316 29.36 13.68 -11.81
CA SER A 316 29.58 14.23 -10.47
C SER A 316 28.33 14.22 -9.59
N LYS A 317 27.12 14.23 -10.18
CA LYS A 317 25.85 14.15 -9.43
C LYS A 317 25.46 12.72 -9.07
N LEU A 318 25.90 11.72 -9.83
CA LEU A 318 25.52 10.32 -9.59
C LEU A 318 26.23 9.70 -8.39
N ASP A 319 27.40 10.21 -8.03
CA ASP A 319 28.15 9.80 -6.85
C ASP A 319 27.67 10.51 -5.57
N ASP A 320 26.69 11.42 -5.68
CA ASP A 320 26.11 12.17 -4.56
C ASP A 320 24.94 11.39 -3.93
N VAL A 321 25.08 11.08 -2.64
CA VAL A 321 24.07 10.34 -1.86
C VAL A 321 22.79 11.17 -1.69
N GLU A 322 22.91 12.48 -1.47
CA GLU A 322 21.77 13.38 -1.28
C GLU A 322 20.95 13.50 -2.56
N TYR A 323 21.64 13.55 -3.71
CA TYR A 323 21.00 13.50 -5.03
C TYR A 323 20.23 12.20 -5.23
N SER A 324 20.79 11.05 -4.85
CA SER A 324 20.10 9.75 -4.98
C SER A 324 18.84 9.66 -4.12
N ASP A 325 18.90 10.15 -2.87
CA ASP A 325 17.74 10.18 -1.99
C ASP A 325 16.64 11.10 -2.53
N GLN A 326 17.01 12.23 -3.13
CA GLN A 326 16.07 13.11 -3.80
C GLN A 326 15.43 12.43 -5.02
N VAL A 327 16.21 11.77 -5.87
CA VAL A 327 15.69 11.01 -7.02
C VAL A 327 14.68 9.95 -6.57
N LYS A 328 14.96 9.22 -5.49
CA LYS A 328 14.03 8.24 -4.92
C LYS A 328 12.72 8.89 -4.48
N LYS A 329 12.79 10.01 -3.78
CA LYS A 329 11.61 10.77 -3.32
C LYS A 329 10.77 11.25 -4.49
N ASP A 330 11.39 11.87 -5.49
CA ASP A 330 10.73 12.37 -6.70
C ASP A 330 10.03 11.25 -7.49
N LEU A 331 10.65 10.07 -7.54
CA LEU A 331 10.06 8.88 -8.17
C LEU A 331 8.81 8.41 -7.44
N PHE A 332 8.86 8.29 -6.12
CA PHE A 332 7.72 7.81 -5.34
C PHE A 332 6.59 8.85 -5.32
N GLU A 333 6.90 10.14 -5.23
CA GLU A 333 5.93 11.21 -5.37
C GLU A 333 5.25 11.17 -6.75
N GLY A 334 6.05 11.07 -7.83
CA GLY A 334 5.54 10.97 -9.18
C GLY A 334 4.67 9.72 -9.41
N LEU A 335 5.06 8.58 -8.85
CA LEU A 335 4.28 7.34 -8.90
C LEU A 335 2.94 7.48 -8.18
N LYS A 336 2.93 8.05 -6.97
CA LYS A 336 1.71 8.27 -6.20
C LYS A 336 0.76 9.24 -6.90
N LYS A 337 1.27 10.34 -7.44
CA LYS A 337 0.48 11.29 -8.24
C LYS A 337 -0.15 10.64 -9.48
N ASP A 338 0.62 9.87 -10.24
CA ASP A 338 0.10 9.12 -11.40
C ASP A 338 -1.01 8.14 -10.99
N LEU A 339 -0.81 7.41 -9.89
CA LEU A 339 -1.80 6.48 -9.37
C LEU A 339 -3.11 7.18 -8.94
N LEU A 340 -3.01 8.27 -8.16
CA LEU A 340 -4.17 9.05 -7.71
C LEU A 340 -4.90 9.71 -8.88
N GLN A 341 -4.18 10.23 -9.86
CA GLN A 341 -4.77 10.79 -11.07
C GLN A 341 -5.58 9.73 -11.82
N LYS A 342 -5.02 8.51 -11.98
CA LYS A 342 -5.74 7.40 -12.60
C LYS A 342 -6.95 6.97 -11.78
N LEU A 343 -6.81 6.83 -10.46
CA LEU A 343 -7.93 6.47 -9.58
C LEU A 343 -9.09 7.47 -9.65
N LYS A 344 -8.79 8.77 -9.80
CA LYS A 344 -9.80 9.81 -10.02
C LYS A 344 -10.61 9.60 -11.30
N GLU A 345 -10.01 9.10 -12.38
CA GLU A 345 -10.74 8.73 -13.61
C GLU A 345 -11.73 7.59 -13.40
N PHE A 346 -11.48 6.71 -12.42
CA PHE A 346 -12.38 5.65 -11.98
C PHE A 346 -13.28 6.09 -10.81
N GLU A 347 -13.37 7.40 -10.56
CA GLU A 347 -14.17 8.01 -9.50
C GLU A 347 -13.79 7.63 -8.06
N TYR A 348 -12.55 7.18 -7.83
CA TYR A 348 -11.99 6.98 -6.49
C TYR A 348 -11.26 8.25 -6.05
N THR A 349 -12.00 9.13 -5.37
CA THR A 349 -11.50 10.43 -4.87
C THR A 349 -11.64 10.52 -3.35
N ASP A 350 -10.88 11.42 -2.73
CA ASP A 350 -10.90 11.67 -1.28
C ASP A 350 -12.32 11.87 -0.75
N LYS A 351 -13.11 12.71 -1.43
CA LYS A 351 -14.52 12.98 -1.09
C LYS A 351 -15.39 11.71 -1.08
N ARG A 352 -15.08 10.75 -1.95
CA ARG A 352 -15.83 9.49 -2.03
C ARG A 352 -15.32 8.47 -1.00
N ILE A 353 -14.02 8.41 -0.77
CA ILE A 353 -13.38 7.47 0.17
C ILE A 353 -13.62 7.86 1.63
N PHE A 354 -13.71 9.16 1.90
CA PHE A 354 -13.95 9.74 3.22
C PHE A 354 -15.25 10.58 3.20
N PRO A 355 -16.42 9.93 3.11
CA PRO A 355 -17.70 10.63 2.98
C PRO A 355 -18.21 11.26 4.29
N ASP A 356 -17.42 11.21 5.36
CA ASP A 356 -17.82 11.69 6.68
C ASP A 356 -18.06 13.19 6.65
N LEU A 357 -19.01 13.66 7.46
CA LEU A 357 -19.43 15.06 7.45
C LEU A 357 -18.27 16.03 7.70
N ALA A 358 -17.37 15.69 8.62
CA ALA A 358 -16.18 16.50 8.91
C ALA A 358 -15.26 16.64 7.68
N ASN A 359 -14.93 15.52 7.04
CA ASN A 359 -14.08 15.50 5.85
C ASN A 359 -14.76 16.18 4.65
N TYR A 360 -16.08 16.02 4.51
CA TYR A 360 -16.85 16.70 3.49
C TYR A 360 -16.87 18.22 3.72
N ALA A 361 -17.10 18.66 4.97
CA ALA A 361 -17.06 20.07 5.34
C ALA A 361 -15.67 20.69 5.11
N ASP A 362 -14.59 19.99 5.48
CA ASP A 362 -13.21 20.42 5.24
C ASP A 362 -12.87 20.48 3.75
N ALA A 363 -13.34 19.52 2.96
CA ALA A 363 -13.16 19.52 1.51
C ALA A 363 -13.91 20.67 0.83
N ILE A 364 -15.12 21.00 1.29
CA ILE A 364 -15.87 22.19 0.84
C ILE A 364 -15.11 23.45 1.25
N LYS A 365 -14.69 23.58 2.51
CA LYS A 365 -13.91 24.73 3.00
C LYS A 365 -12.66 24.97 2.15
N THR A 366 -11.91 23.91 1.83
CA THR A 366 -10.69 23.99 1.01
C THR A 366 -10.99 24.40 -0.43
N GLN A 367 -12.10 23.90 -1.00
CA GLN A 367 -12.54 24.27 -2.36
C GLN A 367 -12.91 25.76 -2.49
N TYR A 368 -13.33 26.40 -1.40
CA TYR A 368 -13.71 27.81 -1.35
C TYR A 368 -12.74 28.68 -0.55
N LYS A 369 -11.53 28.18 -0.21
CA LYS A 369 -10.44 29.06 0.24
C LYS A 369 -10.08 29.96 -0.93
N VAL A 370 -10.53 31.21 -0.84
CA VAL A 370 -10.12 32.30 -1.72
C VAL A 370 -8.61 32.46 -1.57
N ASP A 371 -7.88 32.56 -2.68
CA ASP A 371 -6.46 32.94 -2.65
C ASP A 371 -6.31 34.17 -1.76
N GLU A 372 -5.46 34.10 -0.73
CA GLU A 372 -5.11 35.24 0.11
C GLU A 372 -4.27 36.24 -0.72
N THR A 373 -4.93 36.90 -1.66
CA THR A 373 -4.53 38.19 -2.22
C THR A 373 -5.71 39.14 -2.09
N SER A 374 -6.16 39.35 -0.86
CA SER A 374 -6.85 40.56 -0.46
C SER A 374 -6.82 40.65 1.06
N ASP A 375 -5.93 41.49 1.57
CA ASP A 375 -6.07 42.07 2.91
C ASP A 375 -7.47 42.70 3.01
N GLU A 376 -8.41 42.02 3.66
CA GLU A 376 -9.55 42.67 4.29
C GLU A 376 -10.19 41.74 5.34
N TYR A 377 -9.90 42.08 6.60
CA TYR A 377 -10.65 41.81 7.83
C TYR A 377 -11.80 40.79 7.75
N LEU A 378 -11.63 39.67 8.47
CA LEU A 378 -12.77 38.90 8.98
C LEU A 378 -12.82 38.99 10.52
N PRO A 379 -14.01 39.23 11.11
CA PRO A 379 -14.14 39.41 12.55
C PRO A 379 -14.13 38.06 13.29
N SER A 380 -13.41 38.04 14.40
CA SER A 380 -13.43 36.93 15.37
C SER A 380 -14.79 36.84 16.04
N TRP A 381 -15.46 35.69 15.89
CA TRP A 381 -16.60 35.35 16.73
C TRP A 381 -16.12 34.52 17.92
N ASN A 382 -16.47 34.98 19.12
CA ASN A 382 -16.30 34.29 20.41
C ASN A 382 -17.20 33.06 20.51
#